data_AF-A0A5S4H9U5-F1
#
_entry.id   AF-A0A5S4H9U5-F1
#
_cell.length_a   1.000
_cell.length_b   1.000
_cell.length_c   1.000
_cell.angle_alpha   90.00
_cell.angle_beta   90.00
_cell.angle_gamma   90.00
#
_symmetry.space_group_name_H-M   'P 1'
#
loop_
_entity.id
_entity.type
_entity.pdbx_description
1 polymer ?
#
loop_
_entity_poly.entity_id
_entity_poly.type
_entity_poly.pdbx_seq_one_letter_code
_entity_poly.pdbx_strand_id
1 'polypeptide(L)' 'MSDVPPDLPDRLAAYQALMDAIVPESAYWAGEREDAERVAFLADAVADPAAARRRAESGDEQGE' A
#
# COMPACT_ATOMS: atom_id res chain seq x y z
N MET A 1 27.79 -7.73 7.58
CA MET A 1 26.64 -7.91 6.68
C MET A 1 25.58 -6.93 7.14
N SER A 2 25.06 -6.07 6.26
CA SER A 2 23.97 -5.18 6.63
C SER A 2 22.80 -6.04 7.10
N ASP A 3 22.32 -5.80 8.30
CA ASP A 3 21.18 -6.51 8.88
C ASP A 3 19.93 -6.03 8.14
N VAL A 4 19.61 -6.71 7.03
CA VAL A 4 18.46 -6.38 6.22
C VAL A 4 17.22 -6.75 7.02
N PRO A 5 16.31 -5.81 7.29
CA PRO A 5 15.06 -6.12 7.98
C PRO A 5 14.34 -7.26 7.26
N PRO A 6 13.84 -8.27 8.00
CA PRO A 6 13.19 -9.44 7.38
C PRO A 6 11.92 -9.05 6.60
N ASP A 7 11.35 -7.88 6.88
CA ASP A 7 10.17 -7.30 6.23
C ASP A 7 10.53 -6.42 5.01
N LEU A 8 11.81 -6.25 4.67
CA LEU A 8 12.23 -5.41 3.54
C LEU A 8 11.56 -5.84 2.21
N PRO A 9 11.48 -7.14 1.85
CA PRO A 9 10.80 -7.56 0.62
C PRO A 9 9.33 -7.13 0.59
N ASP A 10 8.62 -7.23 1.72
CA ASP A 10 7.22 -6.84 1.83
C ASP A 10 7.05 -5.32 1.66
N ARG A 11 7.93 -4.52 2.27
CA ARG A 11 7.94 -3.07 2.12
C ARG A 11 8.22 -2.65 0.68
N LEU A 12 9.15 -3.32 0.00
CA LEU A 12 9.46 -3.05 -1.40
C LEU A 12 8.30 -3.40 -2.33
N ALA A 13 7.62 -4.53 -2.08
CA ALA A 13 6.43 -4.90 -2.83
C ALA A 13 5.28 -3.89 -2.63
N ALA A 14 5.05 -3.45 -1.39
CA ALA A 14 4.06 -2.42 -1.08
C ALA A 14 4.41 -1.07 -1.73
N TYR A 15 5.69 -0.70 -1.75
CA TYR A 15 6.16 0.53 -2.40
C TYR A 15 5.94 0.48 -3.91
N GLN A 16 6.28 -0.64 -4.56
CA GLN A 16 6.01 -0.82 -5.98
C GLN A 16 4.52 -0.67 -6.28
N ALA A 17 3.66 -1.35 -5.51
CA ALA A 17 2.22 -1.25 -5.68
C ALA A 17 1.67 0.16 -5.41
N LEU A 18 2.26 0.90 -4.46
CA LEU A 18 1.93 2.30 -4.19
C LEU A 18 2.25 3.18 -5.39
N MET A 19 3.45 3.02 -5.97
CA MET A 19 3.85 3.79 -7.15
C MET A 19 2.95 3.49 -8.35
N ASP A 20 2.51 2.25 -8.51
CA ASP A 20 1.56 1.85 -9.57
C ASP A 20 0.14 2.39 -9.32
N ALA A 21 -0.22 2.70 -8.07
CA ALA A 21 -1.53 3.24 -7.70
C ALA A 21 -1.63 4.76 -7.80
N ILE A 22 -0.49 5.47 -7.86
CA ILE A 22 -0.46 6.93 -7.99
C ILE A 22 -0.77 7.32 -9.44
N VAL A 23 -1.69 8.27 -9.60
CA VAL A 23 -2.08 8.76 -10.92
C VAL A 23 -0.99 9.71 -11.43
N PRO A 24 -0.46 9.51 -12.66
CA PRO A 24 0.48 10.45 -13.25
C PRO A 24 -0.13 11.85 -13.40
N GLU A 25 0.69 12.89 -13.30
CA GLU A 25 0.23 14.28 -13.37
C GLU A 25 -0.64 14.57 -14.61
N SER A 26 -0.27 14.01 -15.77
CA SER A 26 -1.05 14.17 -17.01
C SER A 26 -2.48 13.64 -16.91
N ALA A 27 -2.68 12.52 -16.21
CA ALA A 27 -3.99 11.90 -15.99
C ALA A 27 -4.77 12.62 -14.87
N TYR A 28 -4.07 13.13 -13.85
CA TYR A 28 -4.67 13.95 -12.79
C TYR A 28 -5.33 15.22 -13.37
N TRP A 29 -4.66 15.92 -14.28
CA TRP A 29 -5.23 17.09 -14.96
C TRP A 29 -6.34 16.73 -15.96
N ALA A 30 -6.38 15.48 -16.44
CA ALA A 30 -7.46 14.95 -17.26
C ALA A 30 -8.71 14.53 -16.45
N GLY A 31 -8.65 14.61 -15.11
CA GLY A 31 -9.77 14.32 -14.22
C GLY A 31 -9.74 12.93 -13.58
N GLU A 32 -8.72 12.11 -13.85
CA GLU A 32 -8.50 10.87 -13.12
C GLU A 32 -8.03 11.17 -11.68
N ARG A 33 -8.37 10.28 -10.76
CA ARG A 33 -8.07 10.41 -9.33
C ARG A 33 -7.62 9.08 -8.77
N GLU A 34 -6.70 9.13 -7.83
CA GLU A 34 -6.29 7.97 -7.05
C GLU A 34 -7.47 7.44 -6.22
N ASP A 35 -7.50 6.14 -6.03
CA ASP A 35 -8.29 5.54 -4.96
C ASP A 35 -7.60 5.86 -3.61
N ALA A 36 -8.16 6.82 -2.88
CA ALA A 36 -7.59 7.33 -1.64
C ALA A 36 -7.48 6.25 -0.55
N GLU A 37 -8.42 5.32 -0.48
CA GLU A 37 -8.40 4.23 0.50
C GLU A 37 -7.28 3.24 0.16
N ARG A 38 -7.16 2.90 -1.12
CA ARG A 38 -6.07 2.04 -1.62
C ARG A 38 -4.70 2.66 -1.39
N VAL A 39 -4.53 3.95 -1.69
CA VAL A 39 -3.27 4.67 -1.47
C VAL A 39 -2.91 4.71 0.02
N ALA A 40 -3.89 5.00 0.89
CA ALA A 40 -3.67 4.99 2.34
C ALA A 40 -3.25 3.61 2.85
N PHE A 41 -3.93 2.54 2.41
CA PHE A 41 -3.56 1.17 2.76
C PHE A 41 -2.14 0.80 2.31
N LEU A 42 -1.76 1.16 1.08
CA LEU A 42 -0.44 0.86 0.55
C LEU A 42 0.65 1.67 1.26
N ALA A 43 0.38 2.93 1.62
CA ALA A 43 1.30 3.73 2.43
C ALA A 43 1.50 3.13 3.84
N ASP A 44 0.42 2.67 4.48
CA ASP A 44 0.49 1.93 5.74
C ASP A 44 1.31 0.64 5.59
N ALA A 45 1.13 -0.11 4.50
CA ALA A 45 1.88 -1.33 4.22
C ALA A 45 3.37 -1.10 3.96
N VAL A 46 3.76 0.06 3.41
CA VAL A 46 5.18 0.45 3.30
C VAL A 46 5.78 0.75 4.68
N ALA A 47 5.01 1.36 5.58
CA ALA A 47 5.46 1.73 6.92
C ALA A 47 5.53 0.52 7.88
N ASP A 48 4.48 -0.31 7.90
CA ASP A 48 4.33 -1.51 8.71
C ASP A 48 3.49 -2.58 7.95
N PRO A 49 4.15 -3.49 7.20
CA PRO A 49 3.47 -4.55 6.47
C PRO A 49 2.66 -5.50 7.37
N ALA A 50 3.09 -5.72 8.61
CA ALA A 50 2.44 -6.64 9.52
C ALA A 50 1.13 -6.05 10.07
N ALA A 51 1.10 -4.76 10.39
CA ALA A 51 -0.12 -4.07 10.78
C ALA A 51 -1.13 -4.00 9.63
N ALA A 52 -0.68 -3.73 8.40
CA ALA A 52 -1.54 -3.69 7.22
C ALA A 52 -2.23 -5.05 6.97
N ARG A 53 -1.48 -6.16 7.09
CA ARG A 53 -2.04 -7.53 6.99
C ARG A 53 -3.12 -7.81 8.03
N ARG A 54 -2.85 -7.50 9.31
CA ARG A 54 -3.84 -7.68 10.38
C ARG A 54 -5.12 -6.90 10.13
N ARG A 55 -5.02 -5.66 9.62
CA ARG A 55 -6.18 -4.84 9.28
C ARG A 55 -6.99 -5.44 8.13
N ALA A 56 -6.33 -6.00 7.11
CA ALA A 56 -7.02 -6.67 6.01
C ALA A 56 -7.78 -7.90 6.51
N GLU A 57 -7.12 -8.74 7.33
CA GLU A 57 -7.72 -9.94 7.92
C GLU A 57 -8.93 -9.61 8.84
N SER A 58 -8.83 -8.57 9.68
CA SER A 58 -9.95 -8.13 10.55
C SER A 58 -11.06 -7.38 9.82
N GLY A 59 -10.80 -6.91 8.59
CA GLY A 59 -11.80 -6.27 7.73
C GLY A 59 -12.70 -7.29 7.03
N ASP A 60 -12.13 -8.42 6.62
CA ASP A 60 -12.86 -9.52 5.96
C ASP A 60 -13.81 -10.26 6.92
N GLU A 61 -13.52 -10.29 8.23
CA GLU A 61 -14.37 -10.94 9.24
C GLU A 61 -15.68 -10.18 9.57
N GLN A 62 -15.85 -8.95 9.08
CA GLN A 62 -17.05 -8.12 9.33
C GLN A 62 -18.00 -8.03 8.13
N GLY A 63 -17.72 -8.79 7.06
CA GLY A 63 -18.45 -8.77 5.78
C GLY A 63 -19.25 -10.03 5.43
N GLU A 64 -19.61 -10.87 6.40
CA GLU A 64 -20.47 -12.08 6.20
C GLU A 64 -21.79 -12.02 6.98
#